data_AF-C3YV32-F1
#
_entry.id   AF-C3YV32-F1
#
_cell.length_a   1.000
_cell.length_b   1.000
_cell.length_c   1.000
_cell.angle_alpha   90.00
_cell.angle_beta   90.00
_cell.angle_gamma   90.00
#
_symmetry.space_group_name_H-M   'P 1'
#
loop_
_entity.id
_entity.type
_entity.pdbx_description
1 polymer ?
#
loop_
_entity_poly.entity_id
_entity_poly.type
_entity_poly.pdbx_seq_one_letter_code
_entity_poly.pdbx_strand_id
1 'polypeptide(L)'
;MAALRSGAQEGDDTDFLTKEAELKKEAQLALAMAKPMAQMQMEVEKQNRKKSPVADVVAATPSMAVISENLKRRKLKQRDLMNMSPGQLQVIVNDLHCEIESLNEELVQALMARDELHMEQDSMLVDIEDLTR
;
A
#
# COMPACT_ATOMS: atom_id res chain seq x y z
N MET A 1 -63.66 -5.34 16.65
CA MET A 1 -62.39 -6.10 16.67
C MET A 1 -61.39 -5.44 15.73
N ALA A 2 -60.68 -4.40 16.17
CA ALA A 2 -59.72 -3.66 15.33
C ALA A 2 -58.55 -3.09 16.15
N ALA A 3 -57.92 -3.94 16.99
CA ALA A 3 -56.81 -3.51 17.85
C ALA A 3 -55.62 -4.50 17.90
N LEU A 4 -55.48 -5.38 16.91
CA LEU A 4 -54.41 -6.40 16.90
C LEU A 4 -53.46 -6.32 15.69
N ARG A 5 -53.58 -5.29 14.83
CA ARG A 5 -52.69 -5.12 13.68
C ARG A 5 -51.59 -4.05 13.87
N SER A 6 -51.62 -3.29 14.96
CA SER A 6 -50.66 -2.20 15.24
C SER A 6 -49.34 -2.68 15.86
N GLY A 7 -49.35 -3.73 16.67
CA GLY A 7 -48.16 -4.17 17.42
C GLY A 7 -47.14 -5.00 16.65
N ALA A 8 -47.45 -5.42 15.42
CA ALA A 8 -46.55 -6.24 14.60
C ALA A 8 -45.64 -5.41 13.67
N GLN A 9 -46.05 -4.20 13.29
CA GLN A 9 -45.20 -3.28 12.50
C GLN A 9 -44.19 -2.55 13.40
N GLU A 10 -44.56 -2.18 14.64
CA GLU A 10 -43.66 -1.49 15.57
C GLU A 10 -42.46 -2.36 16.02
N GLY A 11 -42.63 -3.69 16.07
CA GLY A 11 -41.55 -4.63 16.42
C GLY A 11 -40.51 -4.82 15.30
N ASP A 12 -40.92 -4.66 14.04
CA ASP A 12 -40.04 -4.80 12.86
C ASP A 12 -39.29 -3.49 12.59
N ASP A 13 -39.97 -2.35 12.77
CA ASP A 13 -39.36 -1.02 12.67
C ASP A 13 -38.33 -0.77 13.77
N THR A 14 -38.56 -1.27 15.00
CA THR A 14 -37.58 -1.16 16.09
C THR A 14 -36.34 -2.01 15.86
N ASP A 15 -36.49 -3.21 15.27
CA ASP A 15 -35.37 -4.09 14.92
C ASP A 15 -34.59 -3.58 13.69
N PHE A 16 -35.25 -2.89 12.77
CA PHE A 16 -34.62 -2.18 11.67
C PHE A 16 -33.79 -0.99 12.15
N LEU A 17 -34.34 -0.15 13.02
CA LEU A 17 -33.66 1.04 13.55
C LEU A 17 -32.45 0.69 14.42
N THR A 18 -32.51 -0.39 15.20
CA THR A 18 -31.35 -0.89 15.96
C THR A 18 -30.25 -1.40 15.03
N LYS A 19 -30.59 -2.21 14.02
CA LYS A 19 -29.63 -2.68 13.02
C LYS A 19 -29.01 -1.53 12.23
N GLU A 20 -29.80 -0.53 11.85
CA GLU A 20 -29.30 0.66 11.17
C GLU A 20 -28.30 1.43 12.05
N ALA A 21 -28.61 1.59 13.34
CA ALA A 21 -27.72 2.26 14.30
C ALA A 21 -26.42 1.48 14.54
N GLU A 22 -26.48 0.15 14.57
CA GLU A 22 -25.30 -0.73 14.68
C GLU A 22 -24.43 -0.64 13.43
N LEU A 23 -25.02 -0.76 12.23
CA LEU A 23 -24.31 -0.64 10.96
C LEU A 23 -23.67 0.75 10.79
N LYS A 24 -24.37 1.83 11.16
CA LYS A 24 -23.81 3.19 11.15
C LYS A 24 -22.59 3.32 12.08
N LYS A 25 -22.65 2.73 13.27
CA LYS A 25 -21.50 2.71 14.19
C LYS A 25 -20.33 1.93 13.63
N GLU A 26 -20.59 0.77 13.03
CA GLU A 26 -19.56 -0.06 12.40
C GLU A 26 -18.89 0.67 11.23
N ALA A 27 -19.68 1.30 10.35
CA ALA A 27 -19.17 2.10 9.24
C ALA A 27 -18.33 3.29 9.73
N GLN A 28 -18.78 4.00 10.77
CA GLN A 28 -18.02 5.10 11.37
C GLN A 28 -16.69 4.63 11.96
N LEU A 29 -16.68 3.48 12.64
CA LEU A 29 -15.46 2.90 13.20
C LEU A 29 -14.50 2.46 12.09
N ALA A 30 -15.00 1.76 11.08
CA ALA A 30 -14.21 1.33 9.92
C ALA A 30 -13.57 2.53 9.20
N LEU A 31 -14.35 3.60 8.97
CA LEU A 31 -13.85 4.84 8.35
C LEU A 31 -12.75 5.50 9.20
N ALA A 32 -12.92 5.54 10.52
CA ALA A 32 -11.91 6.07 11.44
C ALA A 32 -10.62 5.24 11.44
N MET A 33 -10.72 3.93 11.23
CA MET A 33 -9.57 3.02 11.20
C MET A 33 -8.90 2.93 9.82
N ALA A 34 -9.57 3.30 8.74
CA ALA A 34 -9.03 3.20 7.39
C ALA A 34 -7.69 3.95 7.22
N LYS A 35 -7.61 5.19 7.72
CA LYS A 35 -6.38 6.02 7.64
C LYS A 35 -5.19 5.42 8.41
N PRO A 36 -5.30 5.06 9.70
CA PRO A 36 -4.17 4.44 10.41
C PRO A 36 -3.80 3.07 9.85
N MET A 37 -4.76 2.27 9.38
CA MET A 37 -4.46 0.99 8.72
C MET A 37 -3.65 1.18 7.42
N ALA A 38 -4.04 2.14 6.57
CA ALA A 38 -3.29 2.45 5.35
C ALA A 38 -1.86 2.93 5.65
N GLN A 39 -1.67 3.74 6.70
CA GLN A 39 -0.33 4.17 7.14
C GLN A 39 0.52 3.00 7.64
N MET A 40 -0.07 2.09 8.41
CA MET A 40 0.61 0.89 8.90
C MET A 40 1.05 0.00 7.72
N GLN A 41 0.16 -0.24 6.76
CA GLN A 41 0.45 -1.05 5.58
C GLN A 41 1.62 -0.48 4.75
N MET A 42 1.63 0.84 4.54
CA MET A 42 2.70 1.52 3.81
C MET A 42 4.06 1.39 4.49
N GLU A 43 4.12 1.45 5.83
CA GLU A 43 5.38 1.28 6.57
C GLU A 43 5.87 -0.17 6.52
N VAL A 44 4.97 -1.16 6.50
CA VAL A 44 5.32 -2.59 6.31
C VAL A 44 5.94 -2.82 4.94
N GLU A 45 5.34 -2.29 3.87
CA GLU A 45 5.85 -2.42 2.50
C GLU A 45 7.23 -1.75 2.34
N LYS A 46 7.41 -0.57 2.94
CA LYS A 46 8.71 0.13 2.97
C LYS A 46 9.80 -0.67 3.69
N GLN A 47 9.47 -1.46 4.71
CA GLN A 47 10.43 -2.36 5.36
C GLN A 47 10.77 -3.57 4.48
N ASN A 48 9.79 -4.12 3.76
CA ASN A 48 10.00 -5.26 2.88
C ASN A 48 10.84 -4.93 1.63
N ARG A 49 10.69 -3.73 1.05
CA ARG A 49 11.54 -3.23 -0.05
C ARG A 49 13.05 -3.24 0.26
N LYS A 50 13.45 -3.16 1.53
CA LYS A 50 14.88 -3.18 1.92
C LYS A 50 15.55 -4.56 1.75
N LYS A 51 14.78 -5.63 1.52
CA LYS A 51 15.28 -7.01 1.37
C LYS A 51 15.32 -7.42 -0.12
N SER A 52 16.14 -6.77 -0.92
CA SER A 52 16.32 -7.17 -2.34
C SER A 52 17.05 -8.53 -2.44
N PRO A 53 16.46 -9.58 -3.05
CA PRO A 53 17.03 -10.92 -3.21
C PRO A 53 18.35 -10.98 -3.99
N VAL A 54 18.67 -9.93 -4.75
CA VAL A 54 19.92 -9.82 -5.53
C VAL A 54 21.14 -9.56 -4.61
N ALA A 55 20.92 -9.16 -3.33
CA ALA A 55 22.00 -9.02 -2.34
C ALA A 55 22.82 -10.29 -2.18
N ASP A 56 22.12 -11.43 -2.11
CA ASP A 56 22.69 -12.67 -1.62
C ASP A 56 23.57 -13.33 -2.70
N VAL A 57 23.32 -13.04 -3.97
CA VAL A 57 24.10 -13.57 -5.10
C VAL A 57 25.40 -12.78 -5.31
N VAL A 58 25.42 -11.48 -4.99
CA VAL A 58 26.60 -10.59 -5.15
C VAL A 58 27.56 -10.67 -3.96
N ALA A 59 27.17 -11.33 -2.86
CA ALA A 59 27.98 -11.51 -1.65
C ALA A 59 29.19 -12.47 -1.81
N ALA A 60 29.31 -13.17 -2.95
CA ALA A 60 30.37 -14.18 -3.17
C ALA A 60 31.78 -13.60 -3.33
N THR A 61 31.93 -12.27 -3.46
CA THR A 61 33.23 -11.60 -3.34
C THR A 61 33.17 -10.50 -2.27
N PRO A 62 34.07 -10.51 -1.27
CA PRO A 62 34.03 -9.55 -0.15
C PRO A 62 34.04 -8.08 -0.59
N SER A 63 34.70 -7.79 -1.71
CA SER A 63 34.72 -6.45 -2.32
C SER A 63 33.33 -6.06 -2.83
N MET A 64 32.56 -6.96 -3.43
CA MET A 64 31.25 -6.65 -4.02
C MET A 64 30.13 -6.61 -2.98
N ALA A 65 30.25 -7.35 -1.87
CA ALA A 65 29.27 -7.31 -0.77
C ALA A 65 29.17 -5.91 -0.12
N VAL A 66 30.33 -5.32 0.21
CA VAL A 66 30.42 -3.96 0.78
C VAL A 66 29.94 -2.90 -0.22
N ILE A 67 30.20 -3.11 -1.52
CA ILE A 67 29.74 -2.22 -2.59
C ILE A 67 28.22 -2.29 -2.73
N SER A 68 27.63 -3.50 -2.77
CA SER A 68 26.17 -3.70 -2.85
C SER A 68 25.45 -3.08 -1.65
N GLU A 69 25.99 -3.17 -0.44
CA GLU A 69 25.43 -2.53 0.75
C GLU A 69 25.49 -0.99 0.67
N ASN A 70 26.59 -0.42 0.19
CA ASN A 70 26.73 1.02 0.00
C ASN A 70 25.86 1.55 -1.14
N LEU A 71 25.66 0.77 -2.22
CA LEU A 71 24.70 1.03 -3.29
C LEU A 71 23.28 1.13 -2.72
N LYS A 72 22.84 0.09 -2.00
CA LYS A 72 21.52 0.02 -1.36
C LYS A 72 21.25 1.16 -0.39
N ARG A 73 22.29 1.70 0.23
CA ARG A 73 22.21 2.84 1.15
C ARG A 73 22.38 4.19 0.46
N ARG A 74 22.60 4.25 -0.86
CA ARG A 74 22.96 5.45 -1.63
C ARG A 74 24.16 6.21 -1.04
N LYS A 75 25.17 5.47 -0.59
CA LYS A 75 26.36 5.99 0.11
C LYS A 75 27.67 5.80 -0.67
N LEU A 76 27.61 5.35 -1.92
CA LEU A 76 28.79 5.25 -2.78
C LEU A 76 29.46 6.61 -2.95
N LYS A 77 30.76 6.68 -2.68
CA LYS A 77 31.59 7.85 -2.94
C LYS A 77 32.43 7.61 -4.20
N GLN A 78 32.83 8.69 -4.85
CA GLN A 78 33.73 8.65 -6.01
C GLN A 78 35.03 7.87 -5.71
N ARG A 79 35.56 7.95 -4.48
CA ARG A 79 36.77 7.23 -4.06
C ARG A 79 36.58 5.71 -4.07
N ASP A 80 35.35 5.23 -3.85
CA ASP A 80 35.05 3.79 -3.88
C ASP A 80 35.10 3.26 -5.31
N LEU A 81 34.73 4.09 -6.29
CA LEU A 81 34.66 3.74 -7.72
C LEU A 81 36.00 3.88 -8.45
N MET A 82 36.90 4.76 -7.99
CA MET A 82 38.17 5.07 -8.68
C MET A 82 39.14 3.88 -8.82
N ASN A 83 39.07 2.90 -7.92
CA ASN A 83 39.97 1.74 -7.93
C ASN A 83 39.32 0.49 -8.56
N MET A 84 38.16 0.64 -9.19
CA MET A 84 37.40 -0.48 -9.75
C MET A 84 37.82 -0.79 -11.18
N SER A 85 37.77 -2.07 -11.54
CA SER A 85 37.90 -2.48 -12.94
C SER A 85 36.66 -2.06 -13.74
N PRO A 86 36.80 -1.86 -15.07
CA PRO A 86 35.66 -1.59 -15.94
C PRO A 86 34.54 -2.64 -15.81
N GLY A 87 34.90 -3.91 -15.57
CA GLY A 87 33.92 -4.99 -15.34
C GLY A 87 33.13 -4.82 -14.04
N GLN A 88 33.77 -4.38 -12.95
CA GLN A 88 33.10 -4.11 -11.67
C GLN A 88 32.14 -2.92 -11.78
N LEU A 89 32.55 -1.86 -12.49
CA LEU A 89 31.67 -0.71 -12.76
C LEU A 89 30.46 -1.13 -13.61
N GLN A 90 30.65 -2.03 -14.58
CA GLN A 90 29.54 -2.54 -15.40
C GLN A 90 28.52 -3.31 -14.57
N VAL A 91 28.96 -4.12 -13.59
CA VAL A 91 28.05 -4.82 -12.67
C VAL A 91 27.21 -3.81 -11.89
N ILE A 92 27.84 -2.76 -11.34
CA ILE A 92 27.12 -1.69 -10.62
C ILE A 92 26.08 -1.00 -11.51
N VAL A 93 26.46 -0.68 -12.76
CA VAL A 93 25.55 -0.04 -13.72
C VAL A 93 24.37 -0.94 -14.03
N ASN A 94 24.60 -2.24 -14.24
CA ASN A 94 23.54 -3.19 -14.51
C ASN A 94 22.60 -3.34 -13.31
N ASP A 95 23.14 -3.45 -12.10
CA ASP A 95 22.34 -3.55 -10.88
C ASP A 95 21.44 -2.31 -10.70
N LEU A 96 21.99 -1.10 -10.96
CA LEU A 96 21.23 0.15 -10.91
C LEU A 96 20.14 0.20 -11.99
N HIS A 97 20.42 -0.25 -13.21
CA HIS A 97 19.40 -0.33 -14.25
C HIS A 97 18.25 -1.27 -13.85
N CYS A 98 18.57 -2.45 -13.31
CA CYS A 98 17.54 -3.38 -12.81
C CYS A 98 16.74 -2.77 -11.64
N GLU A 99 17.38 -2.04 -10.72
CA GLU A 99 16.67 -1.36 -9.63
C GLU A 99 15.73 -0.25 -10.15
N ILE A 100 16.18 0.53 -11.14
CA ILE A 100 15.36 1.55 -11.79
C ILE A 100 14.15 0.92 -12.48
N GLU A 101 14.35 -0.15 -13.25
CA GLU A 101 13.27 -0.88 -13.93
C GLU A 101 12.24 -1.41 -12.93
N SER A 102 12.71 -2.10 -11.87
CA SER A 102 11.84 -2.61 -10.81
C SER A 102 11.05 -1.51 -10.11
N LEU A 103 11.69 -0.38 -9.77
CA LEU A 103 11.02 0.74 -9.12
C LEU A 103 9.99 1.41 -10.03
N ASN A 104 10.25 1.48 -11.34
CA ASN A 104 9.31 2.01 -12.31
C ASN A 104 8.09 1.11 -12.45
N GLU A 105 8.27 -0.21 -12.51
CA GLU A 105 7.17 -1.18 -12.53
C GLU A 105 6.30 -1.06 -11.27
N GLU A 106 6.93 -1.02 -10.09
CA GLU A 106 6.23 -0.83 -8.82
C GLU A 106 5.48 0.51 -8.77
N LEU A 107 6.06 1.58 -9.32
CA LEU A 107 5.40 2.88 -9.40
C LEU A 107 4.16 2.81 -10.31
N VAL A 108 4.27 2.17 -11.48
CA VAL A 108 3.13 1.99 -12.39
C VAL A 108 2.00 1.22 -11.70
N GLN A 109 2.32 0.13 -11.01
CA GLN A 109 1.33 -0.65 -10.25
C GLN A 109 0.66 0.19 -9.16
N ALA A 110 1.44 0.97 -8.40
CA ALA A 110 0.90 1.86 -7.37
C ALA A 110 -0.01 2.96 -7.96
N LEU A 111 0.33 3.50 -9.14
CA LEU A 111 -0.50 4.48 -9.83
C LEU A 111 -1.81 3.87 -10.31
N MET A 112 -1.78 2.66 -10.87
CA MET A 112 -3.00 1.94 -11.27
C MET A 112 -3.91 1.67 -10.07
N ALA A 113 -3.35 1.20 -8.96
CA ALA A 113 -4.12 0.96 -7.74
C ALA A 113 -4.73 2.25 -7.16
N ARG A 114 -3.98 3.36 -7.22
CA ARG A 114 -4.51 4.68 -6.85
C ARG A 114 -5.71 5.05 -7.72
N ASP A 115 -5.60 4.87 -9.03
CA ASP A 115 -6.67 5.26 -9.96
C ASP A 115 -7.93 4.39 -9.75
N GLU A 116 -7.76 3.09 -9.46
CA GLU A 116 -8.87 2.20 -9.09
C GLU A 116 -9.56 2.63 -7.79
N LEU A 117 -8.79 2.93 -6.74
CA LEU A 117 -9.33 3.43 -5.47
C LEU A 117 -10.04 4.78 -5.62
N HIS A 118 -9.54 5.65 -6.49
CA HIS A 118 -10.20 6.91 -6.80
C HIS A 118 -11.53 6.68 -7.52
N MET A 119 -11.61 5.75 -8.48
CA MET A 119 -12.86 5.37 -9.13
C MET A 119 -13.87 4.79 -8.13
N GLU A 120 -13.42 3.94 -7.20
CA GLU A 120 -14.26 3.37 -6.14
C GLU A 120 -14.78 4.47 -5.21
N GLN A 121 -13.91 5.42 -4.82
CA GLN A 121 -14.30 6.58 -4.03
C GLN A 121 -15.35 7.43 -4.73
N ASP A 122 -15.16 7.74 -6.01
CA ASP A 122 -16.12 8.53 -6.79
C ASP A 122 -17.47 7.82 -6.87
N SER A 123 -17.49 6.49 -7.03
CA SER A 123 -18.72 5.69 -6.98
C SER A 123 -19.42 5.81 -5.62
N MET A 124 -18.68 5.65 -4.52
CA MET A 124 -19.22 5.77 -3.17
C MET A 124 -19.79 7.17 -2.89
N LEU A 125 -19.16 8.23 -3.41
CA LEU A 125 -19.65 9.59 -3.26
C LEU A 125 -21.00 9.81 -3.97
N VAL A 126 -21.18 9.21 -5.15
CA VAL A 126 -22.47 9.23 -5.87
C VAL A 126 -23.56 8.51 -5.07
N ASP A 127 -23.26 7.32 -4.53
CA ASP A 127 -24.23 6.58 -3.70
C ASP A 127 -24.67 7.39 -2.47
N ILE A 128 -23.75 8.12 -1.85
CA ILE A 128 -24.06 9.02 -0.73
C ILE A 128 -24.93 10.20 -1.19
N GLU A 129 -24.63 10.80 -2.35
CA GLU A 129 -25.43 11.89 -2.91
C GLU A 129 -26.87 11.44 -3.17
N ASP A 130 -27.06 10.25 -3.75
CA ASP A 130 -28.38 9.67 -4.00
C ASP A 130 -29.16 9.39 -2.69
N LEU A 131 -28.49 8.91 -1.64
CA LEU A 131 -29.12 8.65 -0.34
C LEU A 131 -29.47 9.92 0.44
N THR A 132 -28.84 11.05 0.12
CA THR A 132 -29.03 12.32 0.83
C THR A 132 -29.96 13.30 0.11
N ARG A 133 -30.51 12.91 -1.05
CA ARG A 133 -31.40 13.72 -1.89
C ARG A 133 -32.87 13.33 -1.75
#